data_AF-A0A240E943-F1
#
_entry.id   AF-A0A240E943-F1
#
_cell.length_a   1.000
_cell.length_b   1.000
_cell.length_c   1.000
_cell.angle_alpha   90.00
_cell.angle_beta   90.00
_cell.angle_gamma   90.00
#
_symmetry.space_group_name_H-M   'P 1'
#
loop_
_entity.id
_entity.type
_entity.pdbx_description
1 polymer ?
#
loop_
_entity_poly.entity_id
_entity_poly.type
_entity_poly.pdbx_seq_one_letter_code
_entity_poly.pdbx_strand_id
1 'polypeptide(L)' 'MEIKDVVKGMWVASRHGAGRVLVVDELSQSVLVEPIGSEEQWALSVDEVEEELQLHNGCDKYY' A
#
# COMPACT_ATOMS: atom_id res chain seq x y z
N MET A 1 9.07 -2.63 -0.50
CA MET A 1 8.64 -2.34 0.89
C MET A 1 8.90 -3.59 1.75
N GLU A 2 9.07 -3.49 3.06
CA GLU A 2 9.06 -4.70 3.92
C GLU A 2 7.66 -4.95 4.47
N ILE A 3 7.26 -6.21 4.66
CA ILE A 3 5.87 -6.51 5.06
C ILE A 3 5.54 -6.01 6.46
N LYS A 4 6.58 -5.81 7.28
CA LYS A 4 6.46 -5.29 8.63
C LYS A 4 6.04 -3.82 8.66
N ASP A 5 6.33 -3.08 7.59
CA ASP A 5 5.92 -1.69 7.41
C ASP A 5 4.51 -1.57 6.82
N VAL A 6 3.98 -2.66 6.24
CA VAL A 6 2.62 -2.67 5.70
C VAL A 6 1.63 -2.99 6.80
N VAL A 7 0.68 -2.07 7.01
CA VAL A 7 -0.42 -2.27 7.97
C VAL A 7 -1.77 -2.29 7.26
N LYS A 8 -2.71 -3.05 7.82
CA LYS A 8 -4.10 -3.01 7.37
C LYS A 8 -4.64 -1.58 7.45
N GLY A 9 -5.29 -1.13 6.38
CA GLY A 9 -5.85 0.21 6.23
C GLY A 9 -4.88 1.21 5.59
N MET A 10 -3.63 0.83 5.36
CA MET A 10 -2.65 1.65 4.66
C MET A 10 -3.00 1.79 3.17
N TRP A 11 -2.65 2.93 2.59
CA TRP A 11 -2.68 3.13 1.15
C TRP A 11 -1.36 2.69 0.55
N VAL A 12 -1.45 1.80 -0.43
CA VAL A 12 -0.29 1.30 -1.17
C VAL A 12 -0.51 1.49 -2.65
N ALA A 13 0.56 1.80 -3.37
CA ALA A 13 0.57 1.84 -4.81
C ALA A 13 1.07 0.50 -5.36
N SER A 14 0.48 0.07 -6.46
CA SER A 14 0.90 -1.12 -7.19
C SER A 14 0.85 -0.87 -8.70
N ARG A 15 1.38 -1.81 -9.47
CA ARG A 15 1.25 -1.86 -10.93
C ARG A 15 -0.21 -1.83 -11.45
N HIS A 16 -1.17 -2.26 -10.64
CA HIS A 16 -2.60 -2.21 -10.99
C HIS A 16 -3.27 -0.88 -10.62
N GLY A 17 -2.62 -0.07 -9.79
CA GLY A 17 -3.13 1.20 -9.28
C GLY A 17 -2.93 1.33 -7.77
N ALA A 18 -3.43 2.43 -7.22
CA ALA A 18 -3.44 2.68 -5.78
C ALA A 18 -4.67 2.02 -5.14
N GLY A 19 -4.46 1.41 -3.97
CA GLY A 19 -5.51 0.74 -3.23
C GLY A 19 -5.22 0.69 -1.74
N ARG A 20 -6.22 0.28 -0.98
CA ARG A 20 -6.15 0.16 0.47
C ARG A 20 -5.88 -1.28 0.87
N VAL A 21 -4.93 -1.49 1.76
CA VAL A 21 -4.61 -2.81 2.31
C VAL A 21 -5.75 -3.28 3.20
N LEU A 22 -6.35 -4.41 2.86
CA LEU A 22 -7.40 -5.08 3.65
C LEU A 22 -6.84 -6.12 4.60
N VAL A 23 -5.83 -6.87 4.15
CA VAL A 23 -5.21 -7.98 4.87
C VAL A 23 -3.72 -8.00 4.54
N VAL A 24 -2.90 -8.30 5.54
CA VAL A 24 -1.47 -8.53 5.40
C VAL A 24 -1.20 -9.98 5.81
N ASP A 25 -0.61 -10.76 4.91
CA ASP A 25 -0.20 -12.14 5.16
C ASP A 25 1.33 -12.19 5.27
N GLU A 26 1.82 -12.11 6.50
CA GLU A 26 3.25 -12.10 6.80
C GLU A 26 3.93 -13.44 6.44
N LEU A 27 3.18 -14.55 6.47
CA LEU A 27 3.67 -15.89 6.16
C LEU A 27 4.05 -16.04 4.69
N SER A 28 3.20 -15.54 3.80
CA SER A 28 3.38 -15.62 2.35
C SER A 28 4.02 -14.36 1.76
N GLN A 29 4.32 -13.35 2.59
CA GLN A 29 4.84 -12.05 2.14
C GLN A 29 3.90 -11.35 1.14
N SER A 30 2.58 -11.46 1.37
CA SER A 30 1.56 -10.96 0.45
C SER A 30 0.54 -10.06 1.15
N VAL A 31 -0.05 -9.15 0.40
CA VAL A 31 -1.03 -8.19 0.87
C VAL A 31 -2.25 -8.21 -0.03
N LEU A 32 -3.43 -8.14 0.57
CA LEU A 32 -4.69 -8.00 -0.14
C LEU A 32 -5.04 -6.53 -0.21
N VAL A 33 -5.19 -6.01 -1.42
CA VAL A 33 -5.41 -4.60 -1.70
C VAL A 33 -6.75 -4.41 -2.41
N GLU A 34 -7.52 -3.43 -1.96
CA GLU A 34 -8.80 -3.04 -2.54
C GLU A 34 -8.69 -1.64 -3.17
N PRO A 35 -8.83 -1.50 -4.49
CA PRO A 35 -8.90 -0.21 -5.18
C PRO A 35 -10.16 0.58 -4.82
N ILE A 36 -10.07 1.92 -4.92
CA ILE A 36 -11.24 2.79 -4.72
C ILE A 36 -12.21 2.65 -5.90
N GLY A 37 -13.45 2.31 -5.60
CA GLY A 37 -14.54 2.35 -6.57
C GLY A 37 -14.64 1.10 -7.46
N SER A 38 -13.93 0.03 -7.12
CA SER A 38 -14.15 -1.30 -7.70
C SER A 38 -14.40 -2.31 -6.59
N GLU A 39 -15.18 -3.35 -6.88
CA GLU A 39 -15.38 -4.51 -5.99
C GLU A 39 -14.26 -5.55 -6.13
N GLU A 40 -13.26 -5.27 -6.97
CA GLU A 40 -12.11 -6.12 -7.21
C GLU A 40 -11.14 -6.11 -6.02
N GLN A 41 -10.42 -7.22 -5.84
CA GLN A 41 -9.37 -7.34 -4.82
C GLN A 41 -8.12 -7.90 -5.46
N TRP A 42 -6.98 -7.32 -5.13
CA TRP A 42 -5.68 -7.71 -5.67
C TRP A 42 -4.84 -8.34 -4.56
N ALA A 43 -4.52 -9.62 -4.74
CA ALA A 43 -3.52 -10.29 -3.92
C ALA A 43 -2.16 -10.03 -4.55
N LEU A 44 -1.37 -9.15 -3.93
CA LEU A 44 -0.07 -8.71 -4.42
C LEU A 44 1.02 -9.10 -3.44
N SER A 45 2.20 -9.44 -3.94
CA SER A 45 3.36 -9.65 -3.08
C SER A 45 3.82 -8.31 -2.51
N VAL A 46 4.43 -8.30 -1.33
CA VAL A 46 4.97 -7.08 -0.70
C VAL A 46 6.03 -6.37 -1.58
N ASP A 47 6.70 -7.12 -2.45
CA ASP A 47 7.66 -6.60 -3.42
C ASP A 47 6.99 -5.85 -4.58
N GLU A 48 5.71 -6.14 -4.84
CA GLU A 48 4.93 -5.52 -5.92
C GLU A 48 4.17 -4.27 -5.48
N VAL A 49 4.20 -3.99 -4.18
CA VAL A 49 3.57 -2.81 -3.58
C VAL A 49 4.64 -1.87 -3.08
N GLU A 50 4.40 -0.59 -3.35
CA GLU A 50 5.22 0.50 -2.89
C GLU A 50 4.41 1.33 -1.89
N GLU A 51 5.08 1.81 -0.85
CA GLU A 51 4.45 2.75 0.08
C GLU A 51 4.07 4.02 -0.70
N GLU A 52 2.81 4.41 -0.61
CA GLU A 52 2.36 5.70 -1.13
C GLU A 52 2.85 6.79 -0.17
N LEU A 53 4.14 7.09 -0.27
CA LEU A 53 4.88 8.06 0.55
C LEU A 53 4.44 9.53 0.28
N GLN A 54 3.50 9.79 -0.63
CA GLN A 54 3.17 11.17 -1.04
C GLN A 54 2.31 11.96 -0.03
N LEU A 55 2.16 11.51 1.21
CA LEU A 55 1.59 12.34 2.28
C LEU A 55 2.55 12.65 3.44
N HIS A 56 3.85 12.62 3.21
CA HIS A 56 4.77 13.41 4.05
C HIS A 56 4.90 14.82 3.48
N ASN A 57 4.08 15.71 4.04
CA ASN A 57 4.15 17.17 4.02
C ASN A 57 5.51 17.72 3.54
N GLY A 58 5.57 18.14 2.26
CA GLY A 58 6.52 19.14 1.79
C GLY A 58 6.23 20.51 2.39
N CYS A 59 6.18 20.60 3.72
CA CYS A 59 6.11 21.85 4.46
C CYS A 59 7.30 21.93 5.41
N ASP A 60 8.52 21.89 4.85
CA ASP A 60 9.68 22.42 5.54
C ASP A 60 10.19 23.67 4.81
N LYS A 61 9.67 24.79 5.30
CA LYS A 61 10.34 26.08 5.52
C LYS A 61 11.17 26.66 4.37
N TYR A 62 10.56 27.60 3.66
CA TYR A 62 11.30 28.68 3.02
C TYR A 62 11.51 29.82 4.02
N TYR A 63 12.79 30.01 4.34
CA TYR A 63 13.53 31.20 4.81
C TYR A 63 12.74 32.44 5.28
#